data_AF-A0AAV2ZLZ9-F1
#
_entry.id   AF-A0AAV2ZLZ9-F1
#
_cell.length_a   1.000
_cell.length_b   1.000
_cell.length_c   1.000
_cell.angle_alpha   90.00
_cell.angle_beta   90.00
_cell.angle_gamma   90.00
#
_symmetry.space_group_name_H-M   'P 1'
#
loop_
_entity.id
_entity.type
_entity.pdbx_description
1 polymer ?
#
loop_
_entity_poly.entity_id
_entity_poly.type
_entity_poly.pdbx_seq_one_letter_code
_entity_poly.pdbx_strand_id
1 'polypeptide(L)'
;MSQHKEPAASAIQISRIMRPDDANIAGNVHGGTILKMIEEAGAIISTRHCNTKSGEKCVAALARVERTDFLSPMCIGEVGHVSAEITYTSKRSVEVQVDVLAENILTGAKRLTNRATLWYVPLSLTNVDKITEVPPIQYENEAQEQEGKKRYENQKLERLETKQRNGEVIVPVINPDRQHKEPYTVGYSQSSLIHLVGPSDCTLHGFVHGGVTMKLMDEVAGIVAARHCKTNIVTASVDAINFHRKIQKGCVITISGRMTFTSNKSMEIEVFVDADTLVDDTQERFRAVSAFFTYVSLSKDLKPLPVPQLVLETEEEKKRFEEGKGRYLQTKAKRQTQSQSLTQQ
;
A
#
# COMPACT_ATOMS: atom_id res chain seq x y z
N MET A 1 33.71 24.83 -11.19
CA MET A 1 33.35 23.41 -11.41
C MET A 1 32.77 22.90 -10.10
N SER A 2 31.45 22.83 -10.02
CA SER A 2 30.75 22.27 -8.85
C SER A 2 31.04 20.77 -8.82
N GLN A 3 31.68 20.30 -7.75
CA GLN A 3 31.83 18.86 -7.51
C GLN A 3 30.43 18.29 -7.29
N HIS A 4 29.92 17.57 -8.28
CA HIS A 4 28.77 16.70 -8.09
C HIS A 4 29.16 15.66 -7.03
N LYS A 5 28.67 15.84 -5.81
CA LYS A 5 28.67 14.80 -4.79
C LYS A 5 27.73 13.72 -5.34
N GLU A 6 28.28 12.58 -5.77
CA GLU A 6 27.45 11.42 -6.10
C GLU A 6 26.53 11.14 -4.90
N PRO A 7 25.22 10.90 -5.12
CA PRO A 7 24.35 10.49 -4.03
C PRO A 7 24.98 9.27 -3.36
N ALA A 8 24.95 9.22 -2.03
CA ALA A 8 25.33 8.00 -1.32
C ALA A 8 24.61 6.81 -1.96
N ALA A 9 25.30 5.68 -2.14
CA ALA A 9 24.76 4.49 -2.83
C ALA A 9 23.44 3.96 -2.22
N SER A 10 23.05 4.49 -1.05
CA SER A 10 21.85 4.21 -0.27
C SER A 10 20.62 5.07 -0.59
N ALA A 11 20.66 6.01 -1.55
CA ALA A 11 19.50 6.85 -1.90
C ALA A 11 19.23 6.94 -3.41
N ILE A 12 17.94 7.04 -3.79
CA ILE A 12 17.51 7.34 -5.18
C ILE A 12 16.37 8.36 -5.19
N GLN A 13 16.14 8.97 -6.35
CA GLN A 13 14.99 9.82 -6.59
C GLN A 13 14.34 9.48 -7.95
N ILE A 14 13.01 9.36 -7.94
CA ILE A 14 12.16 9.26 -9.13
C ILE A 14 11.30 10.51 -9.15
N SER A 15 11.07 11.11 -10.32
CA SER A 15 10.20 12.28 -10.45
C SER A 15 9.34 12.15 -11.69
N ARG A 16 8.04 12.45 -11.55
CA ARG A 16 7.08 12.33 -12.64
C ARG A 16 6.00 13.39 -12.48
N ILE A 17 5.59 14.00 -13.60
CA ILE A 17 4.41 14.86 -13.63
C ILE A 17 3.13 14.00 -13.53
N MET A 18 2.18 14.44 -12.71
CA MET A 18 0.90 13.77 -12.53
C MET A 18 -0.04 14.14 -13.67
N ARG A 19 -0.56 13.13 -14.34
CA ARG A 19 -1.37 13.27 -15.55
C ARG A 19 -2.85 13.00 -15.25
N PRO A 20 -3.77 13.31 -16.18
CA PRO A 20 -5.18 13.02 -16.00
C PRO A 20 -5.50 11.53 -15.72
N ASP A 21 -4.71 10.59 -16.25
CA ASP A 21 -4.87 9.15 -15.99
C ASP A 21 -4.44 8.72 -14.59
N ASP A 22 -3.74 9.59 -13.84
CA ASP A 22 -3.28 9.31 -12.48
C ASP A 22 -4.31 9.68 -11.40
N ALA A 23 -5.40 10.36 -11.77
CA ALA A 23 -6.29 11.06 -10.85
C ALA A 23 -7.78 10.76 -11.09
N ASN A 24 -8.57 11.01 -10.05
CA ASN A 24 -10.02 10.93 -10.11
C ASN A 24 -10.62 12.11 -10.89
N ILE A 25 -11.94 12.09 -11.11
CA ILE A 25 -12.67 13.14 -11.85
C ILE A 25 -12.57 14.55 -11.23
N ALA A 26 -12.20 14.65 -9.95
CA ALA A 26 -11.97 15.92 -9.26
C ALA A 26 -10.52 16.41 -9.39
N GLY A 27 -9.66 15.65 -10.07
CA GLY A 27 -8.26 15.96 -10.28
C GLY A 27 -7.33 15.58 -9.14
N ASN A 28 -7.81 14.83 -8.13
CA ASN A 28 -6.97 14.30 -7.06
C ASN A 28 -6.32 12.99 -7.50
N VAL A 29 -4.99 12.91 -7.39
CA VAL A 29 -4.21 11.70 -7.71
C VAL A 29 -4.66 10.55 -6.82
N HIS A 30 -4.85 9.38 -7.42
CA HIS A 30 -5.23 8.16 -6.70
C HIS A 30 -4.12 7.71 -5.74
N GLY A 31 -4.51 7.23 -4.55
CA GLY A 31 -3.56 6.70 -3.58
C GLY A 31 -2.75 5.53 -4.15
N GLY A 32 -3.40 4.69 -4.95
CA GLY A 32 -2.80 3.56 -5.68
C GLY A 32 -1.71 3.97 -6.66
N THR A 33 -1.86 5.13 -7.30
CA THR A 33 -0.80 5.69 -8.18
C THR A 33 0.44 6.04 -7.36
N ILE A 34 0.26 6.68 -6.21
CA ILE A 34 1.36 7.03 -5.30
C ILE A 34 2.02 5.77 -4.74
N LEU A 35 1.24 4.78 -4.28
CA LEU A 35 1.74 3.50 -3.77
C LEU A 35 2.57 2.75 -4.82
N LYS A 36 2.14 2.79 -6.10
CA LYS A 36 2.90 2.21 -7.19
C LYS A 36 4.26 2.90 -7.37
N MET A 37 4.31 4.23 -7.37
CA MET A 37 5.58 4.95 -7.48
C MET A 37 6.51 4.72 -6.29
N ILE A 38 5.94 4.62 -5.07
CA ILE A 38 6.67 4.27 -3.85
C ILE A 38 7.33 2.88 -4.00
N GLU A 39 6.57 1.90 -4.47
CA GLU A 39 7.07 0.54 -4.65
C GLU A 39 8.12 0.43 -5.75
N GLU A 40 7.96 1.16 -6.86
CA GLU A 40 8.97 1.24 -7.92
C GLU A 40 10.30 1.80 -7.38
N ALA A 41 10.26 2.87 -6.59
CA ALA A 41 11.45 3.44 -5.98
C ALA A 41 12.13 2.45 -5.02
N GLY A 42 11.35 1.84 -4.13
CA GLY A 42 11.86 0.85 -3.19
C GLY A 42 12.43 -0.41 -3.86
N ALA A 43 11.81 -0.88 -4.94
CA ALA A 43 12.26 -2.04 -5.70
C ALA A 43 13.58 -1.75 -6.42
N ILE A 44 13.72 -0.57 -7.03
CA ILE A 44 14.94 -0.16 -7.73
C ILE A 44 16.12 -0.07 -6.77
N ILE A 45 15.95 0.62 -5.64
CA ILE A 45 17.06 0.83 -4.71
C ILE A 45 17.47 -0.47 -4.01
N SER A 46 16.49 -1.27 -3.57
CA SER A 46 16.75 -2.57 -2.93
C SER A 46 17.42 -3.54 -3.90
N THR A 47 16.92 -3.63 -5.15
CA THR A 47 17.53 -4.51 -6.17
C THR A 47 18.96 -4.07 -6.48
N ARG A 48 19.20 -2.77 -6.62
CA ARG A 48 20.56 -2.24 -6.84
C ARG A 48 21.48 -2.62 -5.68
N HIS A 49 21.04 -2.39 -4.45
CA HIS A 49 21.82 -2.69 -3.25
C HIS A 49 22.15 -4.18 -3.10
N CYS A 50 21.16 -5.06 -3.30
CA CYS A 50 21.35 -6.51 -3.19
C CYS A 50 22.30 -7.08 -4.25
N ASN A 51 22.61 -6.33 -5.31
CA ASN A 51 23.55 -6.71 -6.36
C ASN A 51 24.89 -5.93 -6.30
N THR A 52 25.17 -5.20 -5.21
CA THR A 52 26.43 -4.43 -5.04
C THR A 52 27.67 -5.31 -4.88
N LYS A 53 27.53 -6.47 -4.24
CA LYS A 53 28.60 -7.45 -4.09
C LYS A 53 28.55 -8.49 -5.21
N SER A 54 29.71 -8.98 -5.62
CA SER A 54 29.83 -10.11 -6.55
C SER A 54 29.16 -11.35 -5.93
N GLY A 55 28.07 -11.80 -6.53
CA GLY A 55 27.24 -12.89 -6.04
C GLY A 55 26.17 -13.28 -7.05
N GLU A 56 25.32 -14.23 -6.64
CA GLU A 56 24.16 -14.64 -7.41
C GLU A 56 23.24 -13.44 -7.65
N LYS A 57 22.88 -13.21 -8.92
CA LYS A 57 22.01 -12.10 -9.28
C LYS A 57 20.62 -12.31 -8.70
N CYS A 58 20.01 -11.23 -8.23
CA CYS A 58 18.70 -11.27 -7.60
C CYS A 58 17.83 -10.05 -7.94
N VAL A 59 16.53 -10.15 -7.69
CA VAL A 59 15.57 -9.03 -7.73
C VAL A 59 14.90 -8.92 -6.36
N ALA A 60 14.80 -7.69 -5.86
CA ALA A 60 14.10 -7.42 -4.61
C ALA A 60 12.59 -7.49 -4.84
N ALA A 61 11.92 -8.42 -4.17
CA ALA A 61 10.48 -8.53 -4.17
C ALA A 61 9.90 -7.85 -2.92
N LEU A 62 8.82 -7.07 -3.10
CA LEU A 62 8.12 -6.46 -1.98
C LEU A 62 7.47 -7.56 -1.10
N ALA A 63 7.79 -7.56 0.19
CA ALA A 63 7.24 -8.51 1.15
C ALA A 63 6.21 -7.87 2.08
N ARG A 64 6.44 -6.60 2.47
CA ARG A 64 5.55 -5.88 3.38
C ARG A 64 5.62 -4.38 3.15
N VAL A 65 4.49 -3.71 3.31
CA VAL A 65 4.39 -2.25 3.42
C VAL A 65 3.90 -1.96 4.83
N GLU A 66 4.62 -1.14 5.57
CA GLU A 66 4.13 -0.63 6.83
C GLU A 66 2.97 0.34 6.61
N ARG A 67 2.25 0.65 7.68
CA ARG A 67 1.19 1.65 7.62
C ARG A 67 1.69 2.92 6.93
N THR A 68 0.89 3.40 5.98
CA THR A 68 1.21 4.54 5.14
C THR A 68 0.08 5.57 5.23
N ASP A 69 0.40 6.80 5.64
CA ASP A 69 -0.57 7.89 5.78
C ASP A 69 -0.40 8.93 4.65
N PHE A 70 -1.51 9.33 4.02
CA PHE A 70 -1.56 10.36 2.98
C PHE A 70 -1.82 11.71 3.63
N LEU A 71 -0.74 12.48 3.84
CA LEU A 71 -0.72 13.71 4.63
C LEU A 71 -1.35 14.89 3.89
N SER A 72 -1.11 14.97 2.58
CA SER A 72 -1.68 16.01 1.73
C SER A 72 -2.01 15.46 0.35
N PRO A 73 -3.11 15.92 -0.28
CA PRO A 73 -3.49 15.45 -1.61
C PRO A 73 -2.48 15.93 -2.65
N MET A 74 -2.29 15.15 -3.70
CA MET A 74 -1.56 15.53 -4.92
C MET A 74 -2.57 15.72 -6.05
N CYS A 75 -2.32 16.67 -6.95
CA CYS A 75 -3.23 17.03 -8.02
C CYS A 75 -2.60 16.87 -9.41
N ILE A 76 -3.44 16.77 -10.44
CA ILE A 76 -2.99 16.78 -11.84
C ILE A 76 -2.13 18.04 -12.11
N GLY A 77 -1.04 17.87 -12.87
CA GLY A 77 -0.12 18.93 -13.27
C GLY A 77 1.02 19.18 -12.28
N GLU A 78 0.94 18.63 -11.07
CA GLU A 78 2.03 18.67 -10.11
C GLU A 78 3.08 17.60 -10.40
N VAL A 79 4.30 17.81 -9.92
CA VAL A 79 5.37 16.83 -9.99
C VAL A 79 5.44 16.07 -8.68
N GLY A 80 5.29 14.75 -8.75
CA GLY A 80 5.56 13.85 -7.63
C GLY A 80 7.03 13.48 -7.60
N HIS A 81 7.75 13.91 -6.56
CA HIS A 81 9.12 13.48 -6.28
C HIS A 81 9.09 12.38 -5.24
N VAL A 82 9.63 11.21 -5.59
CA VAL A 82 9.72 10.05 -4.72
C VAL A 82 11.20 9.82 -4.41
N SER A 83 11.59 10.05 -3.16
CA SER A 83 12.93 9.76 -2.65
C SER A 83 12.89 8.51 -1.79
N ALA A 84 13.75 7.55 -2.08
CA ALA A 84 13.85 6.30 -1.34
C ALA A 84 15.25 6.13 -0.75
N GLU A 85 15.32 5.64 0.48
CA GLU A 85 16.55 5.41 1.24
C GLU A 85 16.50 4.06 1.95
N ILE A 86 17.61 3.31 1.92
CA ILE A 86 17.73 2.08 2.71
C ILE A 86 18.08 2.44 4.15
N THR A 87 17.18 2.16 5.07
CA THR A 87 17.33 2.52 6.49
C THR A 87 17.83 1.39 7.37
N TYR A 88 17.66 0.13 6.94
CA TYR A 88 18.13 -1.04 7.68
C TYR A 88 18.27 -2.26 6.76
N THR A 89 19.22 -3.14 7.08
CA THR A 89 19.35 -4.45 6.44
C THR A 89 19.42 -5.55 7.47
N SER A 90 18.56 -6.56 7.34
CA SER A 90 18.73 -7.83 8.04
C SER A 90 19.55 -8.80 7.18
N LYS A 91 19.74 -10.05 7.64
CA LYS A 91 20.38 -11.10 6.83
C LYS A 91 19.65 -11.35 5.50
N ARG A 92 18.34 -11.15 5.45
CA ARG A 92 17.45 -11.59 4.34
C ARG A 92 16.42 -10.54 3.91
N SER A 93 16.45 -9.34 4.47
CA SER A 93 15.50 -8.28 4.14
C SER A 93 16.15 -6.90 4.15
N VAL A 94 15.57 -6.01 3.36
CA VAL A 94 15.95 -4.60 3.25
C VAL A 94 14.77 -3.76 3.72
N GLU A 95 14.97 -2.88 4.68
CA GLU A 95 14.03 -1.81 5.04
C GLU A 95 14.32 -0.59 4.16
N VAL A 96 13.29 -0.07 3.50
CA VAL A 96 13.37 1.14 2.70
C VAL A 96 12.36 2.15 3.22
N GLN A 97 12.82 3.34 3.54
CA GLN A 97 11.95 4.48 3.79
C GLN A 97 11.80 5.29 2.51
N VAL A 98 10.57 5.71 2.23
CA VAL A 98 10.23 6.48 1.03
C VAL A 98 9.44 7.71 1.43
N ASP A 99 9.90 8.87 0.97
CA ASP A 99 9.21 10.14 1.10
C ASP A 99 8.71 10.58 -0.28
N VAL A 100 7.45 11.05 -0.32
CA VAL A 100 6.83 11.59 -1.54
C VAL A 100 6.48 13.05 -1.33
N LEU A 101 7.02 13.91 -2.18
CA LEU A 101 6.74 15.33 -2.23
C LEU A 101 5.91 15.66 -3.48
N ALA A 102 4.87 16.47 -3.34
CA ALA A 102 4.21 17.12 -4.47
C ALA A 102 4.77 18.54 -4.65
N GLU A 103 5.18 18.86 -5.88
CA GLU A 103 5.63 20.18 -6.30
C GLU A 103 4.63 20.78 -7.30
N ASN A 104 4.12 21.97 -6.99
CA ASN A 104 3.40 22.78 -7.95
C ASN A 104 4.42 23.60 -8.76
N ILE A 105 4.63 23.22 -10.01
CA ILE A 105 5.64 23.83 -10.89
C ILE A 105 5.30 25.25 -11.36
N LEU A 106 4.07 25.73 -11.14
CA LEU A 106 3.69 27.11 -11.45
C LEU A 106 3.99 28.06 -10.28
N THR A 107 3.81 27.59 -9.05
CA THR A 107 4.01 28.41 -7.83
C THR A 107 5.32 28.12 -7.10
N GLY A 108 5.99 27.01 -7.42
CA GLY A 108 7.16 26.49 -6.71
C GLY A 108 6.85 25.86 -5.35
N ALA A 109 5.58 25.81 -4.93
CA ALA A 109 5.19 25.28 -3.63
C ALA A 109 5.42 23.75 -3.56
N LYS A 110 6.07 23.29 -2.49
CA LYS A 110 6.32 21.87 -2.21
C LYS A 110 5.62 21.42 -0.94
N ARG A 111 5.09 20.20 -0.93
CA ARG A 111 4.46 19.60 0.25
C ARG A 111 4.75 18.10 0.36
N LEU A 112 4.92 17.63 1.59
CA LEU A 112 4.99 16.20 1.89
C LEU A 112 3.60 15.59 1.75
N THR A 113 3.47 14.64 0.83
CA THR A 113 2.21 13.92 0.60
C THR A 113 2.19 12.58 1.31
N ASN A 114 3.34 11.91 1.41
CA ASN A 114 3.39 10.56 1.95
C ASN A 114 4.77 10.24 2.53
N ARG A 115 4.77 9.45 3.61
CA ARG A 115 5.94 8.73 4.09
C ARG A 115 5.54 7.27 4.26
N ALA A 116 6.34 6.39 3.71
CA ALA A 116 6.11 4.95 3.74
C ALA A 116 7.38 4.20 4.13
N THR A 117 7.22 3.05 4.76
CA THR A 117 8.31 2.10 5.04
C THR A 117 7.96 0.77 4.41
N LEU A 118 8.90 0.20 3.65
CA LEU A 118 8.72 -1.01 2.87
C LEU A 118 9.81 -2.01 3.23
N TRP A 119 9.45 -3.29 3.21
CA TRP A 119 10.36 -4.40 3.42
C TRP A 119 10.46 -5.22 2.15
N TYR A 120 11.67 -5.35 1.63
CA TYR A 120 11.99 -6.14 0.46
C TYR A 120 12.80 -7.38 0.83
N VAL A 121 12.64 -8.44 0.04
CA VAL A 121 13.39 -9.69 0.15
C VAL A 121 14.00 -10.01 -1.22
N PRO A 122 15.32 -10.21 -1.31
CA PRO A 122 15.95 -10.52 -2.60
C PRO A 122 15.74 -11.98 -2.98
N LEU A 123 15.20 -12.21 -4.16
CA LEU A 123 14.98 -13.53 -4.75
C LEU A 123 15.98 -13.77 -5.88
N SER A 124 16.60 -14.95 -5.91
CA SER A 124 17.57 -15.30 -6.96
C SER A 124 16.94 -15.29 -8.36
N LEU A 125 17.73 -14.82 -9.35
CA LEU A 125 17.38 -14.87 -10.77
C LEU A 125 17.33 -16.29 -11.33
N THR A 126 18.10 -17.21 -10.75
CA THR A 126 18.22 -18.59 -11.24
C THR A 126 17.27 -19.54 -10.52
N ASN A 127 17.01 -19.29 -9.23
CA ASN A 127 16.04 -20.03 -8.43
C ASN A 127 15.13 -19.03 -7.69
N VAL A 128 13.94 -18.81 -8.25
CA VAL A 128 12.97 -17.81 -7.78
C VAL A 128 12.39 -18.05 -6.39
N ASP A 129 12.58 -19.24 -5.83
CA ASP A 129 12.17 -19.58 -4.45
C ASP A 129 13.33 -19.43 -3.45
N LYS A 130 14.56 -19.23 -3.95
CA LYS A 130 15.73 -19.02 -3.11
C LYS A 130 15.87 -17.55 -2.75
N ILE A 131 15.76 -17.28 -1.45
CA ILE A 131 16.11 -15.98 -0.86
C ILE A 131 17.64 -15.86 -0.79
N THR A 132 18.20 -14.76 -1.30
CA THR A 132 19.66 -14.49 -1.22
C THR A 132 20.01 -13.70 0.06
N GLU A 133 21.30 -13.55 0.37
CA GLU A 133 21.73 -12.74 1.52
C GLU A 133 21.82 -11.27 1.13
N VAL A 134 21.39 -10.39 2.04
CA VAL A 134 21.43 -8.94 1.84
C VAL A 134 22.80 -8.42 2.28
N PRO A 135 23.53 -7.66 1.45
CA PRO A 135 24.74 -6.97 1.88
C PRO A 135 24.45 -5.99 3.02
N PRO A 136 25.29 -5.91 4.07
CA PRO A 136 25.10 -4.93 5.13
C PRO A 136 25.31 -3.51 4.59
N ILE A 137 24.59 -2.55 5.15
CA ILE A 137 24.82 -1.11 4.94
C ILE A 137 25.75 -0.54 6.01
N GLN A 138 26.37 0.60 5.70
CA GLN A 138 27.08 1.39 6.69
C GLN A 138 26.10 2.35 7.36
N TYR A 139 25.95 2.22 8.68
CA TYR A 139 25.14 3.13 9.49
C TYR A 139 25.93 4.36 9.88
N GLU A 140 25.25 5.49 10.05
CA GLU A 140 25.86 6.73 10.53
C GLU A 140 26.30 6.63 12.00
N ASN A 141 25.52 5.90 12.80
CA ASN A 141 25.77 5.66 14.21
C ASN A 141 25.07 4.38 14.69
N GLU A 142 25.49 3.86 15.84
CA GLU A 142 24.90 2.64 16.44
C GLU A 142 23.41 2.82 16.78
N ALA A 143 22.96 4.03 17.13
CA ALA A 143 21.57 4.29 17.46
C ALA A 143 20.64 4.04 16.27
N GLN A 144 21.06 4.44 15.06
CA GLN A 144 20.34 4.16 13.81
C GLN A 144 20.17 2.66 13.57
N GLU A 145 21.25 1.88 13.76
CA GLU A 145 21.20 0.42 13.62
C GLU A 145 20.27 -0.22 14.66
N GLN A 146 20.36 0.20 15.92
CA GLN A 146 19.50 -0.33 17.00
C GLN A 146 18.02 0.00 16.76
N GLU A 147 17.71 1.21 16.26
CA GLU A 147 16.34 1.59 15.93
C GLU A 147 15.80 0.77 14.76
N GLY A 148 16.60 0.60 13.69
CA GLY A 148 16.25 -0.26 12.56
C GLY A 148 16.02 -1.71 12.97
N LYS A 149 16.87 -2.25 13.86
CA LYS A 149 16.71 -3.58 14.43
C LYS A 149 15.43 -3.70 15.26
N LYS A 150 15.09 -2.69 16.06
CA LYS A 150 13.83 -2.65 16.81
C LYS A 150 12.61 -2.66 15.87
N ARG A 151 12.62 -1.88 14.80
CA ARG A 151 11.55 -1.89 13.78
C ARG A 151 11.45 -3.25 13.09
N TYR A 152 12.59 -3.86 12.75
CA TYR A 152 12.65 -5.21 12.18
C TYR A 152 12.02 -6.28 13.09
N GLU A 153 12.32 -6.28 14.39
CA GLU A 153 11.73 -7.26 15.31
C GLU A 153 10.23 -7.00 15.54
N ASN A 154 9.82 -5.73 15.62
CA ASN A 154 8.41 -5.36 15.75
C ASN A 154 7.56 -5.85 14.57
N GLN A 155 7.98 -5.59 13.32
CA GLN A 155 7.23 -6.08 12.16
C GLN A 155 7.18 -7.61 12.10
N LYS A 156 8.24 -8.28 12.56
CA LYS A 156 8.31 -9.74 12.57
C LYS A 156 7.31 -10.33 13.57
N LEU A 157 7.17 -9.70 14.73
CA LEU A 157 6.19 -10.07 15.75
C LEU A 157 4.76 -9.86 15.24
N GLU A 158 4.44 -8.68 14.69
CA GLU A 158 3.11 -8.38 14.14
C GLU A 158 2.71 -9.37 13.04
N ARG A 159 3.66 -9.79 12.19
CA ARG A 159 3.41 -10.80 11.16
C ARG A 159 3.03 -12.17 11.72
N LEU A 160 3.59 -12.57 12.88
CA LEU A 160 3.25 -13.85 13.51
C LEU A 160 1.83 -13.82 14.07
N GLU A 161 1.40 -12.68 14.63
CA GLU A 161 0.05 -12.48 15.14
C GLU A 161 -0.99 -12.41 14.01
N THR A 162 -0.64 -11.77 12.88
CA THR A 162 -1.55 -11.58 11.74
C THR A 162 -1.75 -12.85 10.90
N LYS A 163 -0.84 -13.84 10.98
CA LYS A 163 -0.91 -15.10 10.20
C LYS A 163 -2.20 -15.90 10.40
N GLN A 164 -2.95 -15.68 11.48
CA GLN A 164 -4.17 -16.43 11.80
C GLN A 164 -5.45 -15.90 11.11
N ARG A 165 -5.40 -14.81 10.33
CA ARG A 165 -6.60 -14.18 9.73
C ARG A 165 -6.90 -14.57 8.26
N ASN A 166 -6.13 -15.47 7.66
CA ASN A 166 -6.13 -15.71 6.21
C ASN A 166 -7.19 -16.70 5.68
N GLY A 167 -8.06 -17.24 6.54
CA GLY A 167 -9.02 -18.29 6.15
C GLY A 167 -10.29 -17.80 5.44
N GLU A 168 -10.66 -16.53 5.58
CA GLU A 168 -11.92 -16.02 5.01
C GLU A 168 -11.75 -15.58 3.55
N VAL A 169 -12.48 -16.24 2.64
CA VAL A 169 -12.65 -15.82 1.24
C VAL A 169 -13.84 -14.86 1.18
N ILE A 170 -13.63 -13.60 0.77
CA ILE A 170 -14.77 -12.76 0.39
C ILE A 170 -15.31 -13.33 -0.91
N VAL A 171 -16.59 -13.69 -0.90
CA VAL A 171 -17.29 -14.08 -2.13
C VAL A 171 -17.30 -12.87 -3.06
N PRO A 172 -16.68 -12.96 -4.26
CA PRO A 172 -16.69 -11.87 -5.21
C PRO A 172 -18.13 -11.57 -5.63
N VAL A 173 -18.53 -10.30 -5.57
CA VAL A 173 -19.88 -9.90 -5.99
C VAL A 173 -19.83 -9.52 -7.46
N ILE A 174 -20.09 -10.51 -8.33
CA ILE A 174 -20.02 -10.36 -9.80
C ILE A 174 -21.07 -9.37 -10.31
N ASN A 175 -22.24 -9.32 -9.65
CA ASN A 175 -23.26 -8.29 -9.85
C ASN A 175 -23.77 -7.86 -8.48
N PRO A 176 -23.36 -6.69 -7.95
CA PRO A 176 -24.01 -6.15 -6.77
C PRO A 176 -25.43 -5.83 -7.21
N ASP A 177 -26.40 -6.61 -6.77
CA ASP A 177 -27.81 -6.34 -7.03
C ASP A 177 -28.20 -5.07 -6.25
N ARG A 178 -27.88 -3.91 -6.83
CA ARG A 178 -28.01 -2.59 -6.20
C ARG A 178 -29.45 -2.16 -6.09
N GLN A 179 -30.33 -2.69 -6.93
CA GLN A 179 -31.75 -2.32 -6.94
C GLN A 179 -32.48 -2.90 -5.72
N HIS A 180 -31.95 -3.98 -5.16
CA HIS A 180 -32.55 -4.69 -4.03
C HIS A 180 -31.76 -4.55 -2.71
N LYS A 181 -30.66 -3.78 -2.69
CA LYS A 181 -29.87 -3.53 -1.48
C LYS A 181 -30.17 -2.16 -0.88
N GLU A 182 -30.49 -2.15 0.40
CA GLU A 182 -30.76 -0.92 1.15
C GLU A 182 -29.53 0.02 1.15
N PRO A 183 -29.71 1.34 0.95
CA PRO A 183 -28.61 2.31 0.98
C PRO A 183 -27.79 2.23 2.26
N TYR A 184 -26.49 2.51 2.15
CA TYR A 184 -25.54 2.57 3.26
C TYR A 184 -25.29 1.25 3.99
N THR A 185 -25.74 0.12 3.45
CA THR A 185 -25.35 -1.22 3.92
C THR A 185 -24.01 -1.65 3.33
N VAL A 186 -23.39 -2.70 3.89
CA VAL A 186 -22.18 -3.30 3.32
C VAL A 186 -22.45 -3.81 1.90
N GLY A 187 -23.56 -4.52 1.71
CA GLY A 187 -23.96 -5.06 0.40
C GLY A 187 -24.21 -3.99 -0.67
N TYR A 188 -24.61 -2.77 -0.29
CA TYR A 188 -24.79 -1.65 -1.22
C TYR A 188 -23.48 -1.17 -1.86
N SER A 189 -22.40 -1.14 -1.07
CA SER A 189 -21.10 -0.59 -1.48
C SER A 189 -20.09 -1.64 -1.93
N GLN A 190 -20.28 -2.92 -1.54
CA GLN A 190 -19.37 -4.01 -1.88
C GLN A 190 -19.09 -4.08 -3.39
N SER A 191 -17.82 -4.27 -3.72
CA SER A 191 -17.33 -4.19 -5.09
C SER A 191 -16.20 -5.20 -5.31
N SER A 192 -16.06 -5.67 -6.54
CA SER A 192 -14.91 -6.45 -6.97
C SER A 192 -14.41 -6.00 -8.34
N LEU A 193 -13.14 -6.30 -8.61
CA LEU A 193 -12.48 -6.14 -9.89
C LEU A 193 -11.76 -7.44 -10.22
N ILE A 194 -11.86 -7.88 -11.47
CA ILE A 194 -11.16 -9.07 -11.97
C ILE A 194 -10.13 -8.58 -12.99
N HIS A 195 -8.88 -9.01 -12.81
CA HIS A 195 -7.76 -8.60 -13.66
C HIS A 195 -6.97 -9.83 -14.12
N LEU A 196 -6.77 -9.95 -15.43
CA LEU A 196 -5.85 -10.95 -15.98
C LEU A 196 -4.43 -10.37 -15.94
N VAL A 197 -3.54 -11.06 -15.22
CA VAL A 197 -2.16 -10.61 -15.05
C VAL A 197 -1.39 -10.72 -16.37
N GLY A 198 -1.05 -9.56 -16.95
CA GLY A 198 -0.29 -9.44 -18.18
C GLY A 198 1.22 -9.31 -17.96
N PRO A 199 2.02 -9.35 -19.04
CA PRO A 199 3.48 -9.20 -18.95
C PRO A 199 3.94 -7.87 -18.32
N SER A 200 3.23 -6.77 -18.59
CA SER A 200 3.54 -5.44 -18.05
C SER A 200 3.28 -5.30 -16.55
N ASP A 201 2.52 -6.23 -15.96
CA ASP A 201 2.24 -6.25 -14.54
C ASP A 201 3.38 -6.91 -13.75
N CYS A 202 4.24 -7.66 -14.44
CA CYS A 202 5.21 -8.54 -13.83
C CYS A 202 6.64 -8.00 -13.86
N THR A 203 7.39 -8.36 -12.83
CA THR A 203 8.85 -8.33 -12.78
C THR A 203 9.45 -9.23 -13.87
N LEU A 204 10.78 -9.16 -14.05
CA LEU A 204 11.53 -10.00 -14.97
C LEU A 204 11.27 -11.52 -14.79
N HIS A 205 10.93 -11.95 -13.58
CA HIS A 205 10.64 -13.35 -13.25
C HIS A 205 9.22 -13.82 -13.59
N GLY A 206 8.38 -12.92 -14.10
CA GLY A 206 6.97 -13.23 -14.31
C GLY A 206 6.13 -13.23 -13.04
N PHE A 207 6.59 -12.61 -11.93
CA PHE A 207 5.75 -12.34 -10.76
C PHE A 207 5.27 -10.90 -10.76
N VAL A 208 4.03 -10.66 -10.34
CA VAL A 208 3.42 -9.33 -10.27
C VAL A 208 4.20 -8.38 -9.34
N HIS A 209 4.38 -7.14 -9.78
CA HIS A 209 4.94 -6.08 -8.95
C HIS A 209 3.98 -5.72 -7.81
N GLY A 210 4.52 -5.45 -6.62
CA GLY A 210 3.69 -5.07 -5.47
C GLY A 210 2.87 -3.81 -5.74
N GLY A 211 3.44 -2.84 -6.46
CA GLY A 211 2.77 -1.60 -6.84
C GLY A 211 1.54 -1.78 -7.73
N VAL A 212 1.55 -2.79 -8.61
CA VAL A 212 0.38 -3.12 -9.46
C VAL A 212 -0.76 -3.63 -8.59
N THR A 213 -0.48 -4.57 -7.69
CA THR A 213 -1.48 -5.10 -6.76
C THR A 213 -2.06 -4.00 -5.86
N MET A 214 -1.21 -3.15 -5.27
CA MET A 214 -1.66 -2.04 -4.42
C MET A 214 -2.52 -1.02 -5.18
N LYS A 215 -2.19 -0.73 -6.45
CA LYS A 215 -2.99 0.15 -7.29
C LYS A 215 -4.40 -0.42 -7.52
N LEU A 216 -4.50 -1.70 -7.86
CA LEU A 216 -5.80 -2.37 -8.06
C LEU A 216 -6.61 -2.46 -6.76
N MET A 217 -5.95 -2.68 -5.61
CA MET A 217 -6.60 -2.65 -4.30
C MET A 217 -7.18 -1.27 -3.98
N ASP A 218 -6.42 -0.20 -4.24
CA ASP A 218 -6.89 1.18 -4.05
C ASP A 218 -8.04 1.52 -4.99
N GLU A 219 -8.02 1.07 -6.25
CA GLU A 219 -9.12 1.25 -7.19
C GLU A 219 -10.43 0.63 -6.66
N VAL A 220 -10.39 -0.62 -6.19
CA VAL A 220 -11.57 -1.26 -5.60
C VAL A 220 -12.03 -0.56 -4.34
N ALA A 221 -11.11 -0.21 -3.43
CA ALA A 221 -11.45 0.54 -2.22
C ALA A 221 -12.08 1.90 -2.54
N GLY A 222 -11.53 2.62 -3.53
CA GLY A 222 -12.07 3.89 -4.01
C GLY A 222 -13.48 3.75 -4.58
N ILE A 223 -13.75 2.68 -5.34
CA ILE A 223 -15.09 2.38 -5.84
C ILE A 223 -16.08 2.12 -4.68
N VAL A 224 -15.68 1.32 -3.69
CA VAL A 224 -16.51 1.05 -2.49
C VAL A 224 -16.81 2.36 -1.74
N ALA A 225 -15.79 3.19 -1.49
CA ALA A 225 -15.93 4.49 -0.83
C ALA A 225 -16.85 5.44 -1.62
N ALA A 226 -16.63 5.55 -2.93
CA ALA A 226 -17.42 6.41 -3.81
C ALA A 226 -18.89 5.98 -3.87
N ARG A 227 -19.17 4.66 -3.92
CA ARG A 227 -20.55 4.12 -3.87
C ARG A 227 -21.25 4.48 -2.57
N HIS A 228 -20.54 4.40 -1.44
CA HIS A 228 -21.10 4.69 -0.12
C HIS A 228 -21.35 6.19 0.09
N CYS A 229 -20.36 7.04 -0.23
CA CYS A 229 -20.43 8.48 0.05
C CYS A 229 -21.13 9.31 -1.05
N LYS A 230 -21.04 8.90 -2.32
CA LYS A 230 -21.51 9.69 -3.48
C LYS A 230 -20.90 11.10 -3.55
N THR A 231 -19.64 11.24 -3.13
CA THR A 231 -18.87 12.49 -3.16
C THR A 231 -17.47 12.26 -3.71
N ASN A 232 -16.68 13.33 -3.81
CA ASN A 232 -15.23 13.20 -3.98
C ASN A 232 -14.63 12.48 -2.76
N ILE A 233 -13.78 11.49 -3.01
CA ILE A 233 -13.15 10.65 -2.00
C ILE A 233 -11.66 10.57 -2.29
N VAL A 234 -10.85 10.47 -1.24
CA VAL A 234 -9.41 10.27 -1.33
C VAL A 234 -8.95 9.25 -0.29
N THR A 235 -7.87 8.54 -0.61
CA THR A 235 -7.19 7.63 0.31
C THR A 235 -6.50 8.45 1.40
N ALA A 236 -6.81 8.21 2.66
CA ALA A 236 -6.22 8.89 3.80
C ALA A 236 -5.11 8.07 4.47
N SER A 237 -5.27 6.75 4.52
CA SER A 237 -4.21 5.85 4.97
C SER A 237 -4.45 4.43 4.47
N VAL A 238 -3.38 3.65 4.44
CA VAL A 238 -3.42 2.20 4.23
C VAL A 238 -2.71 1.54 5.40
N ASP A 239 -3.38 0.58 6.02
CA ASP A 239 -2.78 -0.21 7.09
C ASP A 239 -1.70 -1.15 6.53
N ALA A 240 -0.97 -1.83 7.42
CA ALA A 240 0.13 -2.67 6.99
C ALA A 240 -0.32 -3.76 5.99
N ILE A 241 0.36 -3.83 4.85
CA ILE A 241 0.07 -4.77 3.76
C ILE A 241 1.09 -5.90 3.83
N ASN A 242 0.61 -7.15 3.86
CA ASN A 242 1.47 -8.32 3.78
C ASN A 242 1.23 -9.07 2.47
N PHE A 243 2.31 -9.31 1.73
CA PHE A 243 2.28 -10.12 0.51
C PHE A 243 2.53 -11.59 0.89
N HIS A 244 1.46 -12.38 0.98
CA HIS A 244 1.51 -13.74 1.53
C HIS A 244 2.05 -14.76 0.51
N ARG A 245 1.63 -14.62 -0.75
CA ARG A 245 1.99 -15.52 -1.85
C ARG A 245 2.25 -14.71 -3.12
N LYS A 246 3.21 -15.18 -3.90
CA LYS A 246 3.56 -14.60 -5.20
C LYS A 246 2.43 -14.89 -6.20
N ILE A 247 2.10 -13.90 -7.04
CA ILE A 247 1.16 -14.04 -8.16
C ILE A 247 1.97 -14.12 -9.45
N GLN A 248 1.71 -15.12 -10.27
CA GLN A 248 2.41 -15.34 -11.53
C GLN A 248 1.67 -14.70 -12.71
N LYS A 249 2.43 -14.43 -13.77
CA LYS A 249 1.90 -14.02 -15.07
C LYS A 249 0.90 -15.05 -15.58
N GLY A 250 -0.23 -14.59 -16.10
CA GLY A 250 -1.31 -15.46 -16.58
C GLY A 250 -2.29 -15.92 -15.51
N CYS A 251 -2.04 -15.63 -14.22
CA CYS A 251 -3.07 -15.76 -13.19
C CYS A 251 -4.20 -14.75 -13.44
N VAL A 252 -5.42 -15.12 -13.06
CA VAL A 252 -6.53 -14.19 -12.91
C VAL A 252 -6.62 -13.83 -11.43
N ILE A 253 -6.56 -12.54 -11.13
CA ILE A 253 -6.74 -12.05 -9.76
C ILE A 253 -8.10 -11.41 -9.60
N THR A 254 -8.76 -11.72 -8.48
CA THR A 254 -10.00 -11.11 -8.06
C THR A 254 -9.73 -10.24 -6.83
N ILE A 255 -9.89 -8.94 -6.99
CA ILE A 255 -9.75 -7.96 -5.93
C ILE A 255 -11.17 -7.69 -5.41
N SER A 256 -11.43 -8.01 -4.14
CA SER A 256 -12.75 -7.81 -3.52
C SER A 256 -12.64 -6.85 -2.35
N GLY A 257 -13.51 -5.85 -2.32
CA GLY A 257 -13.55 -4.82 -1.27
C GLY A 257 -14.92 -4.71 -0.63
N ARG A 258 -14.95 -4.54 0.70
CA ARG A 258 -16.17 -4.28 1.48
C ARG A 258 -15.92 -3.26 2.59
N MET A 259 -16.95 -2.49 2.92
CA MET A 259 -16.89 -1.59 4.08
C MET A 259 -16.87 -2.41 5.37
N THR A 260 -16.02 -2.03 6.32
CA THR A 260 -15.97 -2.66 7.65
C THR A 260 -16.36 -1.72 8.76
N PHE A 261 -16.02 -0.43 8.66
CA PHE A 261 -16.30 0.54 9.71
C PHE A 261 -16.44 1.96 9.15
N THR A 262 -17.29 2.77 9.77
CA THR A 262 -17.38 4.21 9.51
C THR A 262 -17.21 5.00 10.80
N SER A 263 -16.33 6.00 10.78
CA SER A 263 -16.33 7.04 11.80
C SER A 263 -17.27 8.17 11.38
N ASN A 264 -17.23 9.31 12.09
CA ASN A 264 -17.96 10.51 11.67
C ASN A 264 -17.43 11.09 10.34
N LYS A 265 -16.16 10.86 9.98
CA LYS A 265 -15.49 11.51 8.83
C LYS A 265 -14.63 10.57 7.98
N SER A 266 -14.60 9.28 8.28
CA SER A 266 -13.75 8.31 7.58
C SER A 266 -14.45 6.97 7.40
N MET A 267 -14.02 6.25 6.38
CA MET A 267 -14.50 4.92 5.99
C MET A 267 -13.32 3.96 6.04
N GLU A 268 -13.48 2.83 6.71
CA GLU A 268 -12.54 1.70 6.66
C GLU A 268 -13.08 0.65 5.70
N ILE A 269 -12.23 0.20 4.79
CA ILE A 269 -12.56 -0.73 3.72
C ILE A 269 -11.55 -1.86 3.75
N GLU A 270 -12.04 -3.07 3.91
CA GLU A 270 -11.23 -4.29 3.83
C GLU A 270 -11.14 -4.73 2.37
N VAL A 271 -9.92 -5.01 1.92
CA VAL A 271 -9.64 -5.44 0.55
C VAL A 271 -8.81 -6.72 0.55
N PHE A 272 -9.24 -7.68 -0.26
CA PHE A 272 -8.54 -8.94 -0.49
C PHE A 272 -8.19 -9.11 -1.96
N VAL A 273 -7.08 -9.80 -2.20
CA VAL A 273 -6.64 -10.22 -3.53
C VAL A 273 -6.52 -11.74 -3.53
N ASP A 274 -7.44 -12.39 -4.22
CA ASP A 274 -7.44 -13.82 -4.44
C ASP A 274 -6.94 -14.11 -5.87
N ALA A 275 -6.12 -15.15 -6.05
CA ALA A 275 -5.52 -15.51 -7.33
C ALA A 275 -5.92 -16.92 -7.76
N ASP A 276 -6.28 -17.04 -9.03
CA ASP A 276 -6.63 -18.27 -9.74
C ASP A 276 -5.62 -18.54 -10.87
N THR A 277 -5.18 -19.78 -11.02
CA THR A 277 -4.29 -20.21 -12.11
C THR A 277 -5.13 -20.80 -13.24
N LEU A 278 -5.08 -20.22 -14.45
CA LEU A 278 -5.92 -20.67 -15.59
C LEU A 278 -5.42 -21.94 -16.30
N VAL A 279 -4.15 -22.30 -16.09
CA VAL A 279 -3.45 -23.34 -16.87
C VAL A 279 -3.29 -24.65 -16.08
N ASP A 280 -3.46 -24.59 -14.76
CA ASP A 280 -3.24 -25.71 -13.84
C ASP A 280 -4.44 -25.86 -12.90
N ASP A 281 -5.38 -26.73 -13.28
CA ASP A 281 -6.59 -27.05 -12.49
C ASP A 281 -6.26 -27.72 -11.15
N THR A 282 -5.00 -28.09 -10.88
CA THR A 282 -4.60 -28.67 -9.59
C THR A 282 -4.39 -27.63 -8.50
N GLN A 283 -4.20 -26.35 -8.85
CA GLN A 283 -4.05 -25.28 -7.87
C GLN A 283 -5.38 -24.63 -7.54
N GLU A 284 -5.84 -24.84 -6.30
CA GLU A 284 -6.96 -24.10 -5.75
C GLU A 284 -6.65 -22.60 -5.62
N ARG A 285 -7.71 -21.78 -5.74
CA ARG A 285 -7.70 -20.35 -5.47
C ARG A 285 -6.99 -20.04 -4.16
N PHE A 286 -6.14 -19.02 -4.14
CA PHE A 286 -5.45 -18.62 -2.92
C PHE A 286 -5.44 -17.13 -2.66
N ARG A 287 -5.47 -16.77 -1.37
CA ARG A 287 -5.28 -15.40 -0.90
C ARG A 287 -3.82 -14.97 -1.10
N ALA A 288 -3.59 -13.99 -1.95
CA ALA A 288 -2.27 -13.40 -2.18
C ALA A 288 -1.98 -12.23 -1.22
N VAL A 289 -2.95 -11.32 -1.06
CA VAL A 289 -2.77 -10.06 -0.29
C VAL A 289 -4.05 -9.69 0.44
N SER A 290 -3.91 -9.08 1.62
CA SER A 290 -4.99 -8.44 2.38
C SER A 290 -4.55 -7.08 2.92
N ALA A 291 -5.46 -6.11 2.98
CA ALA A 291 -5.21 -4.80 3.59
C ALA A 291 -6.50 -4.10 4.01
N PHE A 292 -6.36 -3.11 4.90
CA PHE A 292 -7.42 -2.16 5.23
C PHE A 292 -7.04 -0.78 4.68
N PHE A 293 -7.98 -0.17 3.97
CA PHE A 293 -7.86 1.19 3.44
C PHE A 293 -8.76 2.11 4.24
N THR A 294 -8.24 3.27 4.63
CA THR A 294 -9.04 4.36 5.20
C THR A 294 -9.24 5.44 4.15
N TYR A 295 -10.49 5.73 3.84
CA TYR A 295 -10.91 6.80 2.93
C TYR A 295 -11.58 7.94 3.67
N VAL A 296 -11.47 9.15 3.11
CA VAL A 296 -12.18 10.34 3.56
C VAL A 296 -12.92 11.00 2.40
N SER A 297 -14.07 11.60 2.70
CA SER A 297 -14.80 12.44 1.76
C SER A 297 -14.26 13.87 1.83
N LEU A 298 -14.07 14.52 0.67
CA LEU A 298 -13.61 15.90 0.58
C LEU A 298 -14.66 16.81 -0.07
N SER A 299 -14.75 18.04 0.43
CA SER A 299 -15.45 19.14 -0.23
C SER A 299 -14.67 19.65 -1.46
N LYS A 300 -15.28 20.56 -2.23
CA LYS A 300 -14.60 21.27 -3.33
C LYS A 300 -13.37 22.06 -2.86
N ASP A 301 -13.38 22.51 -1.60
CA ASP A 301 -12.26 23.23 -0.96
C ASP A 301 -11.26 22.28 -0.27
N LEU A 302 -11.28 20.99 -0.60
CA LEU A 302 -10.41 19.94 -0.03
C LEU A 302 -10.55 19.78 1.49
N LYS A 303 -11.71 20.11 2.07
CA LYS A 303 -11.97 19.92 3.51
C LYS A 303 -12.71 18.60 3.77
N PRO A 304 -12.33 17.82 4.81
CA PRO A 304 -13.04 16.59 5.16
C PRO A 304 -14.51 16.81 5.53
N LEU A 305 -15.40 16.09 4.83
CA LEU A 305 -16.84 16.07 5.07
C LEU A 305 -17.27 14.93 6.01
N PRO A 306 -18.41 15.06 6.72
CA PRO A 306 -19.04 13.92 7.38
C PRO A 306 -19.36 12.80 6.38
N VAL A 307 -19.24 11.55 6.81
CA VAL A 307 -19.57 10.38 5.97
C VAL A 307 -20.87 9.72 6.43
N PRO A 308 -21.70 9.16 5.52
CA PRO A 308 -22.86 8.37 5.89
C PRO A 308 -22.47 7.19 6.78
N GLN A 309 -23.24 6.94 7.84
CA GLN A 309 -22.96 5.83 8.75
C GLN A 309 -23.32 4.49 8.11
N LEU A 310 -22.45 3.49 8.28
CA LEU A 310 -22.68 2.13 7.79
C LEU A 310 -23.81 1.46 8.58
N VAL A 311 -24.82 0.99 7.86
CA VAL A 311 -25.91 0.17 8.41
C VAL A 311 -25.47 -1.29 8.37
N LEU A 312 -25.59 -1.97 9.51
CA LEU A 312 -25.13 -3.35 9.70
C LEU A 312 -26.34 -4.28 9.76
N GLU A 313 -26.36 -5.32 8.94
CA GLU A 313 -27.47 -6.27 8.80
C GLU A 313 -27.15 -7.59 9.50
N THR A 314 -25.91 -8.06 9.42
CA THR A 314 -25.51 -9.39 9.93
C THR A 314 -24.63 -9.33 11.17
N GLU A 315 -24.58 -10.42 11.95
CA GLU A 315 -23.70 -10.51 13.13
C GLU A 315 -22.22 -10.44 12.75
N GLU A 316 -21.84 -10.97 11.59
CA GLU A 316 -20.46 -10.83 11.12
C GLU A 316 -20.09 -9.38 10.78
N GLU A 317 -21.02 -8.62 10.19
CA GLU A 317 -20.83 -7.20 9.91
C GLU A 317 -20.67 -6.41 11.22
N LYS A 318 -21.50 -6.69 12.24
CA LYS A 318 -21.36 -6.10 13.58
C LYS A 318 -20.02 -6.40 14.22
N LYS A 319 -19.57 -7.66 14.14
CA LYS A 319 -18.24 -8.06 14.64
C LYS A 319 -17.13 -7.29 13.93
N ARG A 320 -17.15 -7.22 12.60
CA ARG A 320 -16.15 -6.50 11.81
C ARG A 320 -16.15 -5.00 12.09
N PHE A 321 -17.33 -4.42 12.34
CA PHE A 321 -17.48 -3.02 12.72
C PHE A 321 -16.79 -2.72 14.06
N GLU A 322 -16.99 -3.55 15.09
CA GLU A 322 -16.31 -3.37 16.38
C GLU A 322 -14.79 -3.59 16.26
N GLU A 323 -14.34 -4.55 15.44
CA GLU A 323 -12.92 -4.72 15.16
C GLU A 323 -12.31 -3.50 14.45
N GLY A 324 -13.01 -2.93 13.46
CA GLY A 324 -12.59 -1.71 12.75
C GLY A 324 -12.55 -0.48 13.66
N LYS A 325 -13.54 -0.35 14.54
CA LYS A 325 -13.53 0.66 15.60
C LYS A 325 -12.33 0.49 16.54
N GLY A 326 -11.99 -0.74 16.90
CA GLY A 326 -10.77 -1.06 17.66
C GLY A 326 -9.50 -0.57 16.97
N ARG A 327 -9.31 -0.91 15.69
CA ARG A 327 -8.18 -0.43 14.86
C ARG A 327 -8.14 1.10 14.77
N TYR A 328 -9.30 1.73 14.58
CA TYR A 328 -9.42 3.19 14.53
C TYR A 328 -8.99 3.85 15.84
N LEU A 329 -9.41 3.32 16.99
CA LEU A 329 -9.04 3.87 18.30
C LEU A 329 -7.55 3.72 18.59
N GLN A 330 -6.96 2.56 18.29
CA GLN A 330 -5.52 2.32 18.41
C GLN A 330 -4.72 3.29 17.54
N THR A 331 -5.15 3.48 16.29
CA THR A 331 -4.58 4.45 15.36
C THR A 331 -4.63 5.88 15.92
N LYS A 332 -5.79 6.28 16.42
CA LYS A 332 -6.01 7.62 16.98
C LYS A 332 -5.11 7.87 18.20
N ALA A 333 -4.98 6.88 19.08
CA ALA A 333 -4.09 6.96 20.24
C ALA A 333 -2.63 7.13 19.82
N LYS A 334 -2.14 6.31 18.88
CA LYS A 334 -0.76 6.42 18.34
C LYS A 334 -0.46 7.82 17.78
N ARG A 335 -1.40 8.39 17.01
CA ARG A 335 -1.27 9.76 16.45
C ARG A 335 -1.23 10.83 17.53
N GLN A 336 -2.04 10.70 18.59
CA GLN A 336 -2.04 11.67 19.69
C GLN A 336 -0.73 11.66 20.47
N THR A 337 -0.17 10.48 20.74
CA THR A 337 1.15 10.35 21.40
C THR A 337 2.26 10.95 20.54
N GLN A 338 2.28 10.68 19.23
CA GLN A 338 3.28 11.26 18.31
C GLN A 338 3.17 12.79 18.20
N SER A 339 1.94 13.33 18.18
CA SER A 339 1.74 14.78 18.16
C SER A 339 2.20 15.45 19.45
N GLN A 340 1.98 14.82 20.61
CA GLN A 340 2.42 15.36 21.91
C GLN A 340 3.95 15.35 22.04
N SER A 341 4.64 14.31 21.56
CA SER A 341 6.11 14.27 21.57
C SER A 341 6.76 15.33 20.68
N LEU A 342 6.11 15.71 19.56
CA LEU A 342 6.59 16.77 18.66
C LEU A 342 6.33 18.19 19.19
N THR A 343 5.48 18.34 20.22
CA THR A 343 5.19 19.67 20.83
C THR A 343 6.04 19.93 22.08
N GLN A 344 6.79 18.93 22.56
CA GLN A 344 7.65 18.99 23.75
C GLN A 344 9.15 19.01 23.41
N GLN A 345 9.50 19.00 22.13
CA GLN A 345 10.84 19.30 21.58
C GLN A 345 10.76 20.64 20.85
#